data_AF-A0AAD2FVN6-F1
#
_entry.id   AF-A0AAD2FVN6-F1
#
_cell.length_a   1.000
_cell.length_b   1.000
_cell.length_c   1.000
_cell.angle_alpha   90.00
_cell.angle_beta   90.00
_cell.angle_gamma   90.00
#
_symmetry.space_group_name_H-M   'P 1'
#
loop_
_entity.id
_entity.type
_entity.pdbx_description
1 polymer ?
#
loop_
_entity_poly.entity_id
_entity_poly.type
_entity_poly.pdbx_seq_one_letter_code
_entity_poly.pdbx_strand_id
1 'polypeptide(L)'
;MEDANSSSDTTILITTQHHTKLDDYSSIDQEQSSSVPQRPIPKELMEVEEVDMNDELMDPFEWATRKLIPIPKQYYWEDSDNSEEAPVDPKVLPLKLKLWHRSVAAGGSALRMVDKMGKPVAGFLGLSSSRFDYVTSTMSERDWESSRQIVSERRKHRQEDQLEDGDED
;
A
#
# COMPACT_ATOMS: atom_id res chain seq x y z
N MET A 1 -34.63 -41.46 48.92
CA MET A 1 -33.18 -41.17 49.01
C MET A 1 -32.69 -41.13 47.57
N GLU A 2 -32.91 -40.01 46.86
CA GLU A 2 -32.12 -38.75 46.93
C GLU A 2 -30.67 -39.08 46.53
N ASP A 3 -30.09 -38.60 45.42
CA ASP A 3 -29.87 -37.20 45.02
C ASP A 3 -29.66 -37.08 43.49
N ALA A 4 -30.37 -36.20 42.78
CA ALA A 4 -29.99 -34.81 42.46
C ALA A 4 -28.76 -34.67 41.54
N ASN A 5 -28.98 -34.81 40.22
CA ASN A 5 -28.00 -34.52 39.18
C ASN A 5 -28.05 -33.02 38.83
N SER A 6 -27.14 -32.24 39.41
CA SER A 6 -27.05 -30.79 39.28
C SER A 6 -26.41 -30.40 37.94
N SER A 7 -27.22 -29.87 37.03
CA SER A 7 -26.79 -29.32 35.74
C SER A 7 -26.43 -27.84 35.92
N SER A 8 -25.14 -27.51 35.73
CA SER A 8 -24.63 -26.14 35.83
C SER A 8 -24.56 -25.51 34.44
N ASP A 9 -25.66 -24.90 34.00
CA ASP A 9 -25.69 -24.03 32.83
C ASP A 9 -24.88 -22.75 33.12
N THR A 10 -23.70 -22.66 32.52
CA THR A 10 -22.83 -21.49 32.63
C THR A 10 -23.10 -20.59 31.43
N THR A 11 -24.09 -19.70 31.56
CA THR A 11 -24.38 -18.66 30.58
C THR A 11 -23.34 -17.55 30.71
N ILE A 12 -22.43 -17.44 29.73
CA ILE A 12 -21.45 -16.36 29.64
C ILE A 12 -22.10 -15.19 28.87
N LEU A 13 -22.53 -14.15 29.59
CA LEU A 13 -22.98 -12.89 29.00
C LEU A 13 -21.77 -12.03 28.62
N ILE A 14 -21.35 -12.08 27.36
CA ILE A 14 -20.34 -11.17 26.81
C ILE A 14 -21.06 -9.88 26.40
N THR A 15 -21.10 -8.89 27.30
CA THR A 15 -21.54 -7.53 26.99
C THR A 15 -20.36 -6.75 26.43
N THR A 16 -20.30 -6.63 25.10
CA THR A 16 -19.32 -5.78 24.42
C THR A 16 -19.87 -4.35 24.35
N GLN A 17 -19.48 -3.49 25.29
CA GLN A 17 -19.72 -2.06 25.16
C GLN A 17 -18.69 -1.45 24.20
N HIS A 18 -19.08 -1.27 22.93
CA HIS A 18 -18.35 -0.43 21.98
C HIS A 18 -18.69 1.04 22.24
N HIS A 19 -17.93 1.69 23.14
CA HIS A 19 -17.97 3.13 23.32
C HIS A 19 -17.07 3.79 22.27
N THR A 20 -17.56 3.95 21.03
CA THR A 20 -16.89 4.79 20.04
C THR A 20 -17.17 6.24 20.37
N LYS A 21 -16.26 6.83 21.15
CA LYS A 21 -16.20 8.27 21.38
C LYS A 21 -15.82 8.93 20.05
N LEU A 22 -16.81 9.47 19.36
CA LEU A 22 -16.63 10.36 18.22
C LEU A 22 -16.14 11.70 18.79
N ASP A 23 -14.83 11.80 19.03
CA ASP A 23 -14.19 13.07 19.32
C ASP A 23 -14.19 13.90 18.02
N ASP A 24 -15.21 14.75 17.92
CA ASP A 24 -15.20 16.13 17.45
C ASP A 24 -14.01 16.53 16.54
N TYR A 25 -14.23 16.40 15.23
CA TYR A 25 -13.32 16.89 14.18
C TYR A 25 -13.77 18.26 13.66
N SER A 26 -14.35 19.11 14.51
CA SER A 26 -14.69 20.50 14.18
C SER A 26 -13.70 21.46 14.86
N SER A 27 -12.58 21.78 14.19
CA SER A 27 -11.80 23.02 14.36
C SER A 27 -10.45 22.90 13.67
N ILE A 28 -10.40 23.13 12.35
CA ILE A 28 -9.19 23.56 11.66
C ILE A 28 -9.58 24.74 10.77
N ASP A 29 -9.90 25.86 11.40
CA ASP A 29 -9.92 27.18 10.78
C ASP A 29 -9.06 28.10 11.64
N GLN A 30 -7.77 28.16 11.33
CA GLN A 30 -6.96 29.31 11.71
C GLN A 30 -6.11 29.72 10.52
N GLU A 31 -6.69 30.63 9.74
CA GLU A 31 -6.06 31.37 8.65
C GLU A 31 -4.89 32.19 9.19
N GLN A 32 -3.69 31.58 9.19
CA GLN A 32 -2.46 32.35 9.30
C GLN A 32 -2.07 32.79 7.88
N SER A 33 -2.68 33.90 7.44
CA SER A 33 -2.35 34.63 6.21
C SER A 33 -0.93 35.21 6.30
N SER A 34 0.07 34.35 6.17
CA SER A 34 1.42 34.78 5.79
C SER A 34 1.38 35.12 4.30
N SER A 35 1.57 36.40 3.98
CA SER A 35 1.67 36.90 2.61
C SER A 35 3.00 36.46 2.00
N VAL A 36 3.18 35.15 1.81
CA VAL A 36 4.24 34.63 0.95
C VAL A 36 3.83 35.00 -0.47
N PRO A 37 4.67 35.72 -1.24
CA PRO A 37 4.39 36.01 -2.63
C PRO A 37 4.19 34.67 -3.37
N GLN A 38 2.94 34.35 -3.68
CA GLN A 38 2.60 33.15 -4.44
C GLN A 38 3.16 33.34 -5.84
N ARG A 39 4.26 32.65 -6.14
CA ARG A 39 4.70 32.51 -7.52
C ARG A 39 3.60 31.74 -8.27
N PRO A 40 3.18 32.21 -9.44
CA PRO A 40 2.21 31.50 -10.24
C PRO A 40 2.76 30.10 -10.53
N ILE A 41 1.96 29.07 -10.24
CA ILE A 41 2.33 27.69 -10.54
C ILE A 41 2.61 27.61 -12.05
N PRO A 42 3.79 27.12 -12.46
CA PRO A 42 4.10 26.89 -13.87
C PRO A 42 2.97 26.11 -14.53
N LYS A 43 2.44 26.63 -15.64
CA LYS A 43 1.30 25.99 -16.34
C LYS A 43 1.64 24.59 -16.85
N GLU A 44 2.94 24.35 -17.07
CA GLU A 44 3.51 23.09 -17.54
C GLU A 44 3.20 21.92 -16.58
N LEU A 45 3.18 22.16 -15.26
CA LEU A 45 2.81 21.16 -14.25
C LEU A 45 1.33 20.75 -14.29
N MET A 46 0.49 21.50 -15.02
CA MET A 46 -0.92 21.20 -15.21
C MET A 46 -1.23 20.60 -16.59
N GLU A 47 -0.21 20.43 -17.44
CA GLU A 47 -0.39 19.75 -18.73
C GLU A 47 -0.56 18.24 -18.50
N VAL A 48 -1.59 17.69 -19.13
CA VAL A 48 -1.85 16.25 -19.14
C VAL A 48 -1.12 15.66 -20.34
N GLU A 49 -0.53 14.49 -20.16
CA GLU A 49 0.08 13.75 -21.27
C GLU A 49 -1.01 13.38 -22.30
N GLU A 50 -0.84 13.84 -23.54
CA GLU A 50 -1.73 13.44 -24.63
C GLU A 50 -1.35 12.04 -25.10
N VAL A 51 -2.25 11.08 -24.89
CA VAL A 51 -2.09 9.68 -25.30
C VAL A 51 -3.07 9.36 -26.43
N ASP A 52 -2.61 8.66 -27.46
CA ASP A 52 -3.49 8.16 -28.51
C ASP A 52 -4.39 7.04 -27.98
N MET A 53 -5.66 7.39 -27.76
CA MET A 53 -6.66 6.45 -27.24
C MET A 53 -7.15 5.42 -28.27
N ASN A 54 -6.67 5.50 -29.51
CA ASN A 54 -6.99 4.57 -30.60
C ASN A 54 -5.83 3.62 -30.92
N ASP A 55 -4.77 3.59 -30.12
CA ASP A 55 -3.69 2.63 -30.29
C ASP A 55 -4.22 1.19 -30.11
N GLU A 56 -4.16 0.39 -31.18
CA GLU A 56 -4.61 -0.99 -31.20
C GLU A 56 -3.78 -1.91 -30.30
N LEU A 57 -2.56 -1.50 -29.94
CA LEU A 57 -1.65 -2.27 -29.09
C LEU A 57 -1.73 -1.88 -27.60
N MET A 58 -2.57 -0.90 -27.24
CA MET A 58 -2.73 -0.49 -25.85
C MET A 58 -3.41 -1.57 -25.02
N ASP A 59 -2.84 -1.90 -23.86
CA ASP A 59 -3.47 -2.84 -22.92
C ASP A 59 -4.84 -2.29 -22.50
N PRO A 60 -5.94 -3.08 -22.57
CA PRO A 60 -7.25 -2.68 -22.07
C PRO A 60 -7.24 -2.08 -20.65
N PHE A 61 -6.34 -2.55 -19.78
CA PHE A 61 -6.19 -2.00 -18.43
C PHE A 61 -5.53 -0.62 -18.44
N GLU A 62 -4.50 -0.43 -19.26
CA GLU A 62 -3.89 0.89 -19.46
C GLU A 62 -4.93 1.86 -20.06
N TRP A 63 -5.65 1.45 -21.10
CA TRP A 63 -6.70 2.25 -21.73
C TRP A 63 -7.76 2.69 -20.71
N ALA A 64 -8.25 1.78 -19.87
CA ALA A 64 -9.24 2.08 -18.84
C ALA A 64 -8.68 3.04 -17.78
N THR A 65 -7.42 2.83 -17.38
CA THR A 65 -6.73 3.70 -16.42
C THR A 65 -6.58 5.10 -16.97
N ARG A 66 -6.13 5.26 -18.23
CA ARG A 66 -5.95 6.55 -18.91
C ARG A 66 -7.28 7.29 -19.12
N LYS A 67 -8.39 6.58 -19.34
CA LYS A 67 -9.73 7.18 -19.39
C LYS A 67 -10.20 7.70 -18.03
N LEU A 68 -9.86 7.01 -16.95
CA LEU A 68 -10.37 7.31 -15.62
C LEU A 68 -9.50 8.33 -14.88
N ILE A 69 -8.18 8.28 -15.08
CA ILE A 69 -7.20 9.05 -14.33
C ILE A 69 -6.34 9.82 -15.33
N PRO A 70 -6.48 11.16 -15.42
CA PRO A 70 -5.59 11.97 -16.23
C PRO A 70 -4.18 11.92 -15.63
N ILE A 71 -3.20 11.52 -16.44
CA ILE A 71 -1.80 11.42 -16.02
C ILE A 71 -1.11 12.76 -16.35
N PRO A 72 -0.56 13.46 -15.35
CA PRO A 72 0.18 14.69 -15.61
C PRO A 72 1.45 14.36 -16.41
N LYS A 73 1.84 15.29 -17.30
CA LYS A 73 3.05 15.18 -18.11
C LYS A 73 4.33 15.26 -17.27
N GLN A 74 4.26 15.97 -16.15
CA GLN A 74 5.38 16.18 -15.23
C GLN A 74 4.87 16.15 -13.80
N TYR A 75 5.50 15.34 -12.95
CA TYR A 75 5.17 15.33 -11.53
C TYR A 75 6.01 16.38 -10.80
N TYR A 76 5.41 17.03 -9.80
CA TYR A 76 6.09 18.09 -9.04
C TYR A 76 7.36 17.62 -8.29
N TRP A 77 7.54 16.31 -8.09
CA TRP A 77 8.73 15.74 -7.44
C TRP A 77 9.83 15.35 -8.44
N GLU A 78 9.56 15.32 -9.75
CA GLU A 78 10.57 15.00 -10.75
C GLU A 78 11.52 16.19 -10.97
N ASP A 79 11.07 17.40 -10.64
CA ASP A 79 11.82 18.64 -10.77
C ASP A 79 12.80 18.93 -9.64
N SER A 80 12.77 18.15 -8.54
CA SER A 80 13.65 18.41 -7.40
C SER A 80 15.13 18.21 -7.71
N ASP A 81 15.44 17.35 -8.67
CA ASP A 81 16.80 16.90 -8.92
C ASP A 81 17.40 17.48 -10.22
N ASN A 82 16.55 17.94 -11.16
CA ASN A 82 16.97 18.35 -12.50
C ASN A 82 16.65 19.80 -12.88
N SER A 83 15.86 20.54 -12.09
CA SER A 83 15.59 21.95 -12.38
C SER A 83 16.59 22.85 -11.67
N GLU A 84 17.29 23.72 -12.43
CA GLU A 84 18.08 24.82 -11.85
C GLU A 84 17.18 25.84 -11.10
N GLU A 85 15.87 25.71 -11.25
CA GLU A 85 14.87 26.50 -10.56
C GLU A 85 14.63 25.97 -9.14
N ALA A 86 14.44 26.90 -8.19
CA ALA A 86 14.30 26.57 -6.78
C ALA A 86 13.19 25.53 -6.54
N PRO A 87 13.40 24.55 -5.63
CA PRO A 87 12.45 23.48 -5.37
C PRO A 87 11.05 24.03 -5.07
N VAL A 88 10.04 23.46 -5.73
CA VAL A 88 8.65 23.88 -5.55
C VAL A 88 8.22 23.56 -4.12
N ASP A 89 7.91 24.61 -3.35
CA ASP A 89 7.43 24.44 -1.98
C ASP A 89 6.15 23.59 -1.97
N PRO A 90 6.14 22.42 -1.30
CA PRO A 90 4.96 21.53 -1.29
C PRO A 90 3.74 22.20 -0.65
N LYS A 91 3.93 23.26 0.11
CA LYS A 91 2.86 24.07 0.69
C LYS A 91 2.04 24.80 -0.38
N VAL A 92 2.64 25.16 -1.51
CA VAL A 92 2.01 25.94 -2.58
C VAL A 92 1.19 25.06 -3.53
N LEU A 93 1.37 23.73 -3.49
CA LEU A 93 0.64 22.83 -4.37
C LEU A 93 -0.89 22.86 -4.12
N PRO A 94 -1.72 22.78 -5.18
CA PRO A 94 -3.16 22.73 -5.06
C PRO A 94 -3.65 21.57 -4.18
N LEU A 95 -4.68 21.81 -3.37
CA LEU A 95 -5.24 20.79 -2.45
C LEU A 95 -5.70 19.52 -3.18
N LYS A 96 -6.24 19.65 -4.40
CA LYS A 96 -6.67 18.51 -5.22
C LYS A 96 -5.51 17.56 -5.52
N LEU A 97 -4.34 18.10 -5.88
CA LEU A 97 -3.15 17.32 -6.19
C LEU A 97 -2.64 16.61 -4.93
N LYS A 98 -2.54 17.33 -3.82
CA LYS A 98 -2.16 16.75 -2.51
C LYS A 98 -3.08 15.59 -2.11
N LEU A 99 -4.38 15.76 -2.29
CA LEU A 99 -5.38 14.74 -1.95
C LEU A 99 -5.24 13.52 -2.84
N TRP A 100 -5.03 13.73 -4.15
CA TRP A 100 -4.79 12.65 -5.10
C TRP A 100 -3.57 11.81 -4.70
N HIS A 101 -2.41 12.42 -4.44
CA HIS A 101 -1.22 11.68 -4.00
C HIS A 101 -1.43 10.92 -2.70
N ARG A 102 -2.15 11.53 -1.74
CA ARG A 102 -2.48 10.87 -0.48
C ARG A 102 -3.39 9.66 -0.70
N SER A 103 -4.31 9.74 -1.66
CA SER A 103 -5.17 8.61 -2.04
C SER A 103 -4.37 7.47 -2.69
N VAL A 104 -3.42 7.79 -3.58
CA VAL A 104 -2.54 6.81 -4.22
C VAL A 104 -1.64 6.13 -3.19
N ALA A 105 -1.03 6.90 -2.28
CA ALA A 105 -0.20 6.36 -1.20
C ALA A 105 -1.00 5.46 -0.24
N ALA A 106 -2.23 5.86 0.10
CA ALA A 106 -3.13 5.05 0.92
C ALA A 106 -3.53 3.76 0.19
N GLY A 107 -3.86 3.83 -1.10
CA GLY A 107 -4.20 2.68 -1.93
C GLY A 107 -3.04 1.67 -2.03
N GLY A 108 -1.83 2.14 -2.30
CA GLY A 108 -0.64 1.30 -2.31
C GLY A 108 -0.36 0.63 -0.95
N SER A 109 -0.58 1.35 0.15
CA SER A 109 -0.46 0.79 1.50
C SER A 109 -1.52 -0.28 1.78
N ALA A 110 -2.76 -0.04 1.35
CA ALA A 110 -3.87 -0.98 1.49
C ALA A 110 -3.63 -2.27 0.69
N LEU A 111 -3.16 -2.17 -0.55
CA LEU A 111 -2.75 -3.32 -1.38
C LEU A 111 -1.70 -4.19 -0.67
N ARG A 112 -0.66 -3.56 -0.11
CA ARG A 112 0.36 -4.29 0.68
C ARG A 112 -0.21 -4.96 1.93
N MET A 113 -1.24 -4.39 2.56
CA MET A 113 -1.94 -5.03 3.68
C MET A 113 -2.77 -6.22 3.20
N VAL A 114 -3.46 -6.08 2.07
CA VAL A 114 -4.22 -7.18 1.45
C VAL A 114 -3.29 -8.34 1.10
N ASP A 115 -2.09 -8.10 0.58
CA ASP A 115 -1.12 -9.18 0.31
C ASP A 115 -0.69 -9.92 1.58
N LYS A 116 -0.54 -9.18 2.69
CA LYS A 116 -0.20 -9.78 4.00
C LYS A 116 -1.36 -10.57 4.58
N MET A 117 -2.59 -10.08 4.44
CA MET A 117 -3.81 -10.74 4.93
C MET A 117 -4.31 -11.85 3.99
N GLY A 118 -3.93 -11.82 2.72
CA GLY A 118 -4.32 -12.81 1.71
C GLY A 118 -3.79 -14.20 2.04
N LYS A 119 -2.63 -14.31 2.67
CA LYS A 119 -2.06 -15.60 3.09
C LYS A 119 -2.94 -16.37 4.09
N PRO A 120 -3.34 -15.79 5.25
CA PRO A 120 -4.23 -16.47 6.17
C PRO A 120 -5.65 -16.66 5.62
N VAL A 121 -6.19 -15.71 4.85
CA VAL A 121 -7.53 -15.85 4.25
C VAL A 121 -7.57 -16.93 3.17
N ALA A 122 -6.55 -17.01 2.32
CA ALA A 122 -6.40 -18.09 1.35
C ALA A 122 -6.20 -19.45 2.02
N GLY A 123 -5.49 -19.49 3.17
CA GLY A 123 -5.37 -20.67 4.01
C GLY A 123 -6.71 -21.13 4.59
N PHE A 124 -7.54 -20.19 5.07
CA PHE A 124 -8.84 -20.51 5.65
C PHE A 124 -9.88 -20.93 4.60
N LEU A 125 -9.87 -20.30 3.42
CA LEU A 125 -10.79 -20.63 2.32
C LEU A 125 -10.39 -21.90 1.55
N GLY A 126 -9.29 -22.57 1.93
CA GLY A 126 -8.77 -23.74 1.21
C GLY A 126 -8.27 -23.43 -0.20
N LEU A 127 -8.26 -22.17 -0.62
CA LEU A 127 -7.66 -21.70 -1.88
C LEU A 127 -6.13 -21.82 -1.85
N SER A 128 -5.54 -22.03 -0.67
CA SER A 128 -4.13 -22.41 -0.52
C SER A 128 -3.87 -23.90 -0.74
N SER A 129 -4.84 -24.72 -1.17
CA SER A 129 -4.53 -26.00 -1.85
C SER A 129 -3.84 -25.64 -3.17
N SER A 130 -2.59 -25.23 -3.02
CA SER A 130 -1.76 -24.62 -4.03
C SER A 130 -1.77 -25.54 -5.24
N ARG A 131 -1.82 -24.99 -6.44
CA ARG A 131 -1.56 -25.76 -7.67
C ARG A 131 -0.26 -26.56 -7.58
N PHE A 132 0.63 -26.26 -6.64
CA PHE A 132 1.91 -26.94 -6.40
C PHE A 132 1.90 -27.94 -5.24
N ASP A 133 0.75 -28.27 -4.64
CA ASP A 133 0.70 -29.19 -3.49
C ASP A 133 1.24 -30.60 -3.86
N TYR A 134 1.10 -30.98 -5.13
CA TYR A 134 1.72 -32.20 -5.67
C TYR A 134 3.26 -32.16 -5.59
N VAL A 135 3.89 -30.98 -5.76
CA VAL A 135 5.35 -30.81 -5.72
C VAL A 135 5.86 -31.03 -4.31
N THR A 136 5.18 -30.44 -3.32
CA THR A 136 5.56 -30.55 -1.90
C THR A 136 5.26 -31.94 -1.34
N SER A 137 4.20 -32.61 -1.80
CA SER A 137 3.83 -33.95 -1.36
C SER A 137 4.83 -35.05 -1.76
N THR A 138 5.59 -34.84 -2.84
CA THR A 138 6.58 -35.81 -3.36
C THR A 138 8.02 -35.50 -2.94
N MET A 139 8.28 -34.37 -2.29
CA MET A 139 9.63 -34.01 -1.85
C MET A 139 10.10 -34.90 -0.70
N SER A 140 11.31 -35.45 -0.81
CA SER A 140 11.93 -36.18 0.29
C SER A 140 12.44 -35.20 1.37
N GLU A 141 12.61 -35.69 2.59
CA GLU A 141 13.11 -34.87 3.71
C GLU A 141 14.47 -34.23 3.39
N ARG A 142 15.34 -34.95 2.66
CA ARG A 142 16.65 -34.45 2.22
C ARG A 142 16.51 -33.27 1.25
N ASP A 143 15.55 -33.35 0.33
CA ASP A 143 15.32 -32.27 -0.65
C ASP A 143 14.74 -31.02 0.03
N TRP A 144 13.97 -31.23 1.10
CA TRP A 144 13.47 -30.15 1.96
C TRP A 144 14.60 -29.43 2.70
N GLU A 145 15.53 -30.17 3.29
CA GLU A 145 16.70 -29.59 3.95
C GLU A 145 17.57 -28.81 2.96
N SER A 146 17.85 -29.40 1.78
CA SER A 146 18.62 -28.73 0.73
C SER A 146 17.94 -27.44 0.25
N SER A 147 16.62 -27.48 0.04
CA SER A 147 15.85 -26.29 -0.37
C SER A 147 15.85 -25.20 0.70
N ARG A 148 15.73 -25.58 1.98
CA ARG A 148 15.81 -24.62 3.10
C ARG A 148 17.20 -23.99 3.17
N GLN A 149 18.25 -24.77 2.95
CA GLN A 149 19.63 -24.28 2.94
C GLN A 149 19.84 -23.25 1.83
N ILE A 150 19.43 -23.56 0.59
CA ILE A 150 19.52 -22.64 -0.56
C ILE A 150 18.75 -21.34 -0.32
N VAL A 151 17.53 -21.43 0.23
CA VAL A 151 16.73 -20.23 0.55
C VAL A 151 17.39 -19.40 1.64
N SER A 152 17.98 -20.04 2.66
CA SER A 152 18.69 -19.35 3.72
C SER A 152 19.94 -18.62 3.22
N GLU A 153 20.72 -19.25 2.32
CA GLU A 153 21.88 -18.63 1.67
C GLU A 153 21.49 -17.42 0.83
N ARG A 154 20.45 -17.53 -0.01
CA ARG A 154 19.95 -16.40 -0.82
C ARG A 154 19.49 -15.24 0.06
N ARG A 155 18.89 -15.53 1.21
CA ARG A 155 18.43 -14.49 2.14
C ARG A 155 19.61 -13.79 2.83
N LYS A 156 20.68 -14.53 3.14
CA LYS A 156 21.93 -14.00 3.68
C LYS A 156 22.62 -13.08 2.68
N HIS A 157 22.76 -13.52 1.42
CA HIS A 157 23.37 -12.71 0.35
C HIS A 157 22.63 -11.37 0.19
N ARG A 158 21.30 -11.38 0.12
CA ARG A 158 20.51 -10.14 0.03
C ARG A 158 20.66 -9.20 1.24
N GLN A 159 20.99 -9.73 2.42
CA GLN A 159 21.26 -8.90 3.60
C GLN A 159 22.67 -8.32 3.57
N GLU A 160 23.65 -9.07 3.07
CA GLU A 160 25.02 -8.61 2.88
C GLU A 160 25.07 -7.50 1.81
N ASP A 161 24.40 -7.70 0.67
CA ASP A 161 24.28 -6.68 -0.38
C ASP A 161 23.67 -5.36 0.18
N GLN A 162 22.63 -5.46 1.02
CA GLN A 162 22.00 -4.29 1.65
C GLN A 162 22.88 -3.60 2.72
N LEU A 163 23.87 -4.30 3.27
CA LEU A 163 24.81 -3.74 4.24
C LEU A 163 25.99 -3.06 3.54
N GLU A 164 26.51 -3.65 2.46
CA GLU A 164 27.59 -3.04 1.65
C GLU A 164 27.14 -1.71 1.02
N ASP A 165 25.92 -1.63 0.50
CA ASP A 165 25.36 -0.40 -0.08
C ASP A 165 25.08 0.70 0.97
N GLY A 166 25.09 0.37 2.27
CA GLY A 166 24.78 1.29 3.37
C GLY A 166 25.98 2.01 3.99
N ASP A 167 27.21 1.62 3.63
CA ASP A 167 28.46 2.16 4.18
C ASP A 167 29.16 3.16 3.22
N GLU A 168 28.54 3.51 2.09
CA GLU A 168 29.08 4.47 1.10
C GLU A 168 28.62 5.94 1.28
N ASP A 169 27.90 6.28 2.38
CA ASP A 169 27.43 7.65 2.69
C ASP A 169 28.35 8.46 3.63
#